data_AF-A0A965T9D7-F1
#
_entry.id   AF-A0A965T9D7-F1
#
_cell.length_a   1.000
_cell.length_b   1.000
_cell.length_c   1.000
_cell.angle_alpha   90.00
_cell.angle_beta   90.00
_cell.angle_gamma   90.00
#
_symmetry.space_group_name_H-M   'P 1'
#
loop_
_entity.id
_entity.type
_entity.pdbx_description
1 polymer ?
#
loop_
_entity_poly.entity_id
_entity_poly.type
_entity_poly.pdbx_seq_one_letter_code
_entity_poly.pdbx_strand_id
1 'polypeptide(L)'
;ETQKYAHVTFFFNGGVEKANPNEERILIPSPKIATFDMMPEMSAIEVTDKAVEIIKSKEFDVMILNFANCDMVGHTGIMDAAVKAVSTVDSCVKRIVAAINSVGGMAIITADHGNADEMADAEGNPFTAHTTNPVPFILVDEQQKNVKLRIGGVLADVIPTLLDTMGVEKPVEMTGRTLIIK
;
A
#
# COMPACT_ATOMS: atom_id res chain seq x y z
N GLU A 1 0.61 -0.62 -10.47
CA GLU A 1 0.69 -0.09 -11.85
C GLU A 1 2.11 0.37 -12.19
N THR A 2 2.39 0.80 -13.44
CA THR A 2 3.75 1.07 -13.95
C THR A 2 4.59 1.96 -13.04
N GLN A 3 4.03 3.07 -12.54
CA GLN A 3 4.79 4.05 -11.75
C GLN A 3 5.39 3.46 -10.46
N LYS A 4 4.74 2.45 -9.88
CA LYS A 4 5.18 1.83 -8.62
C LYS A 4 5.59 0.36 -8.78
N TYR A 5 5.75 -0.13 -10.01
CA TYR A 5 6.13 -1.53 -10.26
C TYR A 5 7.49 -1.89 -9.66
N ALA A 6 8.52 -1.05 -9.84
CA ALA A 6 9.84 -1.25 -9.23
C ALA A 6 9.79 -1.27 -7.69
N HIS A 7 8.80 -0.58 -7.09
CA HIS A 7 8.67 -0.44 -5.65
C HIS A 7 8.20 -1.74 -5.00
N VAL A 8 7.26 -2.44 -5.64
CA VAL A 8 6.75 -3.75 -5.19
C VAL A 8 7.55 -4.95 -5.72
N THR A 9 8.67 -4.70 -6.40
CA THR A 9 9.54 -5.75 -6.96
C THR A 9 10.97 -5.52 -6.51
N PHE A 10 11.77 -4.77 -7.29
CA PHE A 10 13.17 -4.50 -7.02
C PHE A 10 13.41 -3.95 -5.61
N PHE A 11 12.74 -2.86 -5.23
CA PHE A 11 12.97 -2.21 -3.93
C PHE A 11 12.45 -3.06 -2.77
N PHE A 12 11.25 -3.64 -2.88
CA PHE A 12 10.70 -4.53 -1.86
C PHE A 12 11.58 -5.77 -1.61
N ASN A 13 12.20 -6.31 -2.68
CA ASN A 13 13.14 -7.42 -2.59
C ASN A 13 14.55 -7.01 -2.13
N GLY A 14 14.74 -5.80 -1.59
CA GLY A 14 16.02 -5.34 -1.08
C GLY A 14 17.04 -4.99 -2.17
N GLY A 15 16.57 -4.57 -3.35
CA GLY A 15 17.41 -4.23 -4.49
C GLY A 15 17.81 -5.43 -5.37
N VAL A 16 17.03 -6.51 -5.32
CA VAL A 16 17.26 -7.72 -6.13
C VAL A 16 16.19 -7.83 -7.21
N GLU A 17 16.60 -7.70 -8.47
CA GLU A 17 15.69 -7.72 -9.61
C GLU A 17 15.06 -9.11 -9.83
N LYS A 18 15.84 -10.18 -9.63
CA LYS A 18 15.38 -11.55 -9.84
C LYS A 18 14.24 -11.88 -8.88
N ALA A 19 13.14 -12.39 -9.42
CA ALA A 19 12.02 -12.89 -8.62
C ALA A 19 12.43 -14.09 -7.76
N ASN A 20 11.90 -14.17 -6.55
CA ASN A 20 12.01 -15.33 -5.68
C ASN A 20 11.23 -16.53 -6.25
N PRO A 21 11.54 -17.77 -5.83
CA PRO A 21 10.70 -18.91 -6.15
C PRO A 21 9.24 -18.65 -5.73
N ASN A 22 8.31 -18.93 -6.63
CA ASN A 22 6.86 -18.72 -6.45
C ASN A 22 6.43 -17.25 -6.29
N GLU A 23 7.31 -16.29 -6.57
CA GLU A 23 6.95 -14.88 -6.66
C GLU A 23 6.38 -14.58 -8.05
N GLU A 24 5.08 -14.33 -8.12
CA GLU A 24 4.42 -13.85 -9.33
C GLU A 24 4.27 -12.32 -9.30
N ARG A 25 4.56 -11.68 -10.44
CA ARG A 25 4.53 -10.22 -10.59
C ARG A 25 3.52 -9.82 -11.64
N ILE A 26 2.63 -8.90 -11.28
CA ILE A 26 1.59 -8.41 -12.17
C ILE A 26 1.76 -6.91 -12.37
N LEU A 27 1.89 -6.51 -13.63
CA LEU A 27 2.02 -5.12 -14.03
C LEU A 27 0.74 -4.67 -14.75
N ILE A 28 0.04 -3.74 -14.12
CA ILE A 28 -1.03 -2.97 -14.76
C ILE A 28 -0.41 -1.71 -15.39
N PRO A 29 -0.55 -1.46 -16.70
CA PRO A 29 -0.03 -0.27 -17.34
C PRO A 29 -0.67 1.00 -16.77
N SER A 30 0.13 1.97 -16.32
CA SER A 30 -0.37 3.31 -15.96
C SER A 30 -0.87 4.05 -17.21
N PRO A 31 -1.80 5.02 -17.08
CA PRO A 31 -2.31 5.77 -18.23
C PRO A 31 -1.19 6.59 -18.89
N LYS A 32 -1.23 6.67 -20.22
CA LYS A 32 -0.28 7.47 -21.02
C LYS A 32 -0.79 8.91 -21.13
N ILE A 33 -0.54 9.70 -20.10
CA ILE A 33 -0.95 11.10 -19.98
C ILE A 33 0.24 11.98 -19.60
N ALA A 34 0.12 13.29 -19.81
CA ALA A 34 1.21 14.23 -19.53
C ALA A 34 1.48 14.36 -18.02
N THR A 35 0.41 14.54 -17.24
CA THR A 35 0.45 14.65 -15.78
C THR A 35 -0.76 13.91 -15.19
N PHE A 36 -0.59 13.31 -14.00
CA PHE A 36 -1.60 12.41 -13.44
C PHE A 36 -2.83 13.11 -12.85
N ASP A 37 -2.80 14.43 -12.66
CA ASP A 37 -3.97 15.23 -12.29
C ASP A 37 -5.08 15.18 -13.36
N MET A 38 -4.73 14.93 -14.62
CA MET A 38 -5.70 14.77 -15.71
C MET A 38 -6.54 13.49 -15.57
N MET A 39 -6.03 12.49 -14.85
CA MET A 39 -6.70 11.22 -14.58
C MET A 39 -6.33 10.72 -13.18
N PRO A 40 -6.84 11.35 -12.10
CA PRO A 40 -6.41 11.05 -10.74
C PRO A 40 -6.69 9.62 -10.27
N GLU A 41 -7.66 8.97 -10.91
CA GLU A 41 -7.97 7.55 -10.71
C GLU A 41 -6.85 6.60 -11.20
N MET A 42 -5.95 7.09 -12.06
CA MET A 42 -4.87 6.34 -12.69
C MET A 42 -5.34 4.95 -13.15
N SER A 43 -4.67 3.88 -12.72
CA SER A 43 -5.10 2.51 -12.98
C SER A 43 -5.50 1.77 -11.70
N ALA A 44 -5.93 2.50 -10.67
CA ALA A 44 -6.29 1.93 -9.38
C ALA A 44 -7.45 0.93 -9.48
N ILE A 45 -8.40 1.21 -10.39
CA ILE A 45 -9.57 0.35 -10.60
C ILE A 45 -9.14 -1.00 -11.20
N GLU A 46 -8.31 -0.98 -12.24
CA GLU A 46 -7.80 -2.20 -12.87
C GLU A 46 -6.86 -2.99 -11.94
N VAL A 47 -6.03 -2.29 -11.16
CA VAL A 47 -5.22 -2.91 -10.09
C VAL A 47 -6.13 -3.62 -9.09
N THR A 48 -7.23 -2.97 -8.69
CA THR A 48 -8.20 -3.54 -7.73
C THR A 48 -8.94 -4.73 -8.30
N ASP A 49 -9.39 -4.66 -9.55
CA ASP A 49 -10.10 -5.74 -10.23
C ASP A 49 -9.23 -7.00 -10.25
N LYS A 50 -7.96 -6.85 -10.63
CA LYS A 50 -7.01 -7.96 -10.65
C LYS A 50 -6.66 -8.47 -9.25
N ALA A 51 -6.48 -7.59 -8.28
CA ALA A 51 -6.25 -7.98 -6.89
C ALA A 51 -7.41 -8.80 -6.32
N VAL A 52 -8.66 -8.37 -6.55
CA VAL A 52 -9.86 -9.10 -6.11
C VAL A 52 -9.98 -10.48 -6.76
N GLU A 53 -9.62 -10.60 -8.04
CA GLU A 53 -9.55 -11.89 -8.74
C GLU A 53 -8.56 -12.84 -8.05
N ILE A 54 -7.33 -12.38 -7.81
CA ILE A 54 -6.24 -13.16 -7.18
C ILE A 54 -6.60 -13.57 -5.75
N ILE A 55 -7.13 -12.63 -4.95
CA ILE A 55 -7.57 -12.93 -3.59
C ILE A 55 -8.60 -14.06 -3.58
N LYS A 56 -9.53 -14.04 -4.54
CA LYS A 56 -10.58 -15.07 -4.64
C LYS A 56 -10.09 -16.39 -5.21
N SER A 57 -9.00 -16.43 -5.97
CA SER A 57 -8.40 -17.69 -6.44
C SER A 57 -7.80 -18.50 -5.29
N LYS A 58 -7.35 -17.82 -4.22
CA LYS A 58 -6.68 -18.42 -3.05
C LYS A 58 -5.38 -19.16 -3.41
N GLU A 59 -4.77 -18.80 -4.53
CA GLU A 59 -3.52 -19.43 -5.00
C GLU A 59 -2.28 -18.92 -4.28
N PHE A 60 -2.35 -17.76 -3.62
CA PHE A 60 -1.21 -17.10 -2.98
C PHE A 60 -1.46 -16.88 -1.49
N ASP A 61 -0.42 -17.13 -0.68
CA ASP A 61 -0.45 -16.90 0.77
C ASP A 61 -0.30 -15.40 1.12
N VAL A 62 0.44 -14.65 0.31
CA VAL A 62 0.77 -13.23 0.54
C VAL A 62 0.67 -12.45 -0.77
N MET A 63 0.04 -11.27 -0.72
CA MET A 63 0.00 -10.31 -1.81
C MET A 63 0.54 -8.96 -1.35
N ILE A 64 1.51 -8.42 -2.09
CA ILE A 64 2.03 -7.05 -1.89
C ILE A 64 1.47 -6.17 -2.99
N LEU A 65 0.76 -5.11 -2.61
CA LEU A 65 0.04 -4.22 -3.53
C LEU A 65 0.38 -2.77 -3.22
N ASN A 66 0.54 -1.97 -4.27
CA ASN A 66 0.75 -0.53 -4.17
C ASN A 66 -0.28 0.22 -5.03
N PHE A 67 -0.93 1.22 -4.43
CA PHE A 67 -1.69 2.25 -5.13
C PHE A 67 -0.82 3.50 -5.30
N ALA A 68 -0.58 3.89 -6.55
CA ALA A 68 0.33 4.99 -6.87
C ALA A 68 -0.32 6.38 -6.72
N ASN A 69 -1.65 6.44 -6.68
CA ASN A 69 -2.44 7.64 -6.92
C ASN A 69 -2.09 8.80 -6.00
N CYS A 70 -2.11 8.59 -4.68
CA CYS A 70 -1.92 9.65 -3.71
C CYS A 70 -0.55 10.33 -3.85
N ASP A 71 0.47 9.56 -4.22
CA ASP A 71 1.82 10.10 -4.43
C ASP A 71 1.97 10.78 -5.80
N MET A 72 1.64 10.04 -6.87
CA MET A 72 1.82 10.53 -8.24
C MET A 72 0.95 11.75 -8.55
N VAL A 73 -0.26 11.82 -7.98
CA VAL A 73 -1.15 12.98 -8.12
C VAL A 73 -0.80 14.05 -7.09
N GLY A 74 -0.35 13.67 -5.89
CA GLY A 74 0.13 14.62 -4.88
C GLY A 74 1.28 15.49 -5.39
N HIS A 75 2.22 14.91 -6.16
CA HIS A 75 3.29 15.63 -6.84
C HIS A 75 2.85 16.71 -7.84
N THR A 76 1.57 16.74 -8.23
CA THR A 76 1.04 17.80 -9.11
C THR A 76 0.72 19.08 -8.34
N GLY A 77 0.52 19.00 -7.02
CA GLY A 77 0.11 20.14 -6.20
C GLY A 77 -1.34 20.61 -6.45
N ILE A 78 -2.13 19.86 -7.20
CA ILE A 78 -3.53 20.20 -7.52
C ILE A 78 -4.46 19.54 -6.50
N MET A 79 -4.95 20.33 -5.54
CA MET A 79 -5.79 19.85 -4.43
C MET A 79 -7.00 19.02 -4.91
N ASP A 80 -7.79 19.52 -5.86
CA ASP A 80 -9.00 18.83 -6.34
C ASP A 80 -8.67 17.47 -6.97
N ALA A 81 -7.54 17.37 -7.67
CA ALA A 81 -7.07 16.12 -8.24
C ALA A 81 -6.61 15.15 -7.13
N ALA A 82 -5.87 15.63 -6.14
CA ALA A 82 -5.43 14.82 -5.00
C ALA A 82 -6.63 14.27 -4.19
N VAL A 83 -7.67 15.08 -3.96
CA VAL A 83 -8.91 14.64 -3.31
C VAL A 83 -9.58 13.51 -4.11
N LYS A 84 -9.64 13.63 -5.44
CA LYS A 84 -10.18 12.57 -6.31
C LYS A 84 -9.31 11.31 -6.25
N ALA A 85 -7.98 11.44 -6.27
CA ALA A 85 -7.04 10.33 -6.15
C ALA A 85 -7.24 9.54 -4.85
N VAL A 86 -7.28 10.24 -3.70
CA VAL A 86 -7.54 9.63 -2.38
C VAL A 86 -8.91 8.94 -2.36
N SER A 87 -9.95 9.58 -2.89
CA SER A 87 -11.30 9.01 -2.94
C SER A 87 -11.37 7.75 -3.80
N THR A 88 -10.64 7.70 -4.92
CA THR A 88 -10.52 6.49 -5.73
C THR A 88 -9.83 5.37 -4.96
N VAL A 89 -8.72 5.66 -4.28
CA VAL A 89 -7.99 4.67 -3.48
C VAL A 89 -8.85 4.14 -2.34
N ASP A 90 -9.59 4.99 -1.63
CA ASP A 90 -10.52 4.58 -0.57
C ASP A 90 -11.56 3.55 -1.07
N SER A 91 -12.22 3.86 -2.19
CA SER A 91 -13.15 2.94 -2.87
C SER A 91 -12.49 1.61 -3.22
N CYS A 92 -11.25 1.65 -3.72
CA CYS A 92 -10.48 0.47 -4.09
C CYS A 92 -10.09 -0.39 -2.88
N VAL A 93 -9.59 0.23 -1.81
CA VAL A 93 -9.26 -0.42 -0.54
C VAL A 93 -10.49 -1.11 0.05
N LYS A 94 -11.65 -0.46 0.04
CA LYS A 94 -12.92 -1.07 0.48
C LYS A 94 -13.23 -2.37 -0.26
N ARG A 95 -13.02 -2.41 -1.58
CA ARG A 95 -13.25 -3.61 -2.41
C ARG A 95 -12.25 -4.73 -2.08
N ILE A 96 -10.97 -4.39 -1.91
CA ILE A 96 -9.93 -5.35 -1.54
C ILE A 96 -10.19 -5.95 -0.15
N VAL A 97 -10.47 -5.11 0.85
CA VAL A 97 -10.80 -5.55 2.22
C VAL A 97 -12.01 -6.49 2.22
N ALA A 98 -13.06 -6.15 1.46
CA ALA A 98 -14.22 -7.04 1.34
C ALA A 98 -13.85 -8.40 0.72
N ALA A 99 -12.98 -8.42 -0.28
CA ALA A 99 -12.51 -9.67 -0.89
C ALA A 99 -11.66 -10.49 0.08
N ILE A 100 -10.71 -9.87 0.79
CA ILE A 100 -9.87 -10.50 1.83
C ILE A 100 -10.75 -11.14 2.91
N ASN A 101 -11.73 -10.39 3.43
CA ASN A 101 -12.65 -10.89 4.44
C ASN A 101 -13.49 -12.07 3.92
N SER A 102 -13.90 -12.04 2.63
CA SER A 102 -14.70 -13.12 2.03
C SER A 102 -13.96 -14.46 1.94
N VAL A 103 -12.62 -14.43 1.94
CA VAL A 103 -11.79 -15.64 1.93
C VAL A 103 -11.24 -16.00 3.31
N GLY A 104 -11.57 -15.23 4.34
CA GLY A 104 -11.10 -15.43 5.72
C GLY A 104 -9.65 -15.01 5.96
N GLY A 105 -9.12 -14.14 5.09
CA GLY A 105 -7.76 -13.60 5.21
C GLY A 105 -7.70 -12.36 6.10
N MET A 106 -6.52 -11.73 6.10
CA MET A 106 -6.25 -10.47 6.81
C MET A 106 -5.50 -9.49 5.88
N ALA A 107 -5.57 -8.18 6.15
CA ALA A 107 -4.82 -7.17 5.42
C ALA A 107 -4.10 -6.20 6.37
N ILE A 108 -2.90 -5.75 5.98
CA ILE A 108 -2.24 -4.58 6.57
C ILE A 108 -2.40 -3.44 5.58
N ILE A 109 -3.03 -2.34 6.01
CA ILE A 109 -3.13 -1.11 5.23
C ILE A 109 -2.15 -0.11 5.82
N THR A 110 -1.17 0.31 5.03
CA THR A 110 -0.13 1.26 5.41
C THR A 110 0.30 2.10 4.21
N ALA A 111 1.12 3.13 4.44
CA ALA A 111 1.83 3.84 3.40
C ALA A 111 3.35 3.75 3.62
N ASP A 112 4.14 4.06 2.59
CA ASP A 112 5.60 4.18 2.63
C ASP A 112 6.06 5.58 3.08
N HIS A 113 5.31 6.62 2.75
CA HIS A 113 5.49 7.99 3.23
C HIS A 113 4.21 8.82 3.03
N GLY A 114 4.24 10.08 3.45
CA GLY A 114 3.19 11.07 3.13
C GLY A 114 3.48 11.85 1.83
N ASN A 115 2.44 12.45 1.27
CA ASN A 115 2.42 13.37 0.13
C ASN A 115 1.06 14.11 0.09
N ALA A 116 -0.02 13.41 -0.30
CA ALA A 116 -1.36 13.99 -0.44
C ALA A 116 -2.01 14.54 0.84
N ASP A 117 -1.39 14.33 1.99
CA ASP A 117 -1.75 14.91 3.29
C ASP A 117 -1.36 16.39 3.43
N GLU A 118 -0.49 16.92 2.55
CA GLU A 118 -0.14 18.34 2.50
C GLU A 118 -0.01 18.80 1.03
N MET A 119 -1.03 19.49 0.52
CA MET A 119 -1.11 19.91 -0.88
C MET A 119 -0.83 21.40 -1.12
N ALA A 120 -0.63 22.16 -0.04
CA ALA A 120 -0.31 23.59 -0.09
C ALA A 120 0.67 23.97 1.02
N ASP A 121 1.62 24.85 0.74
CA ASP A 121 2.55 25.39 1.73
C ASP A 121 1.88 26.44 2.65
N ALA A 122 2.65 27.00 3.59
CA ALA A 122 2.15 27.99 4.54
C ALA A 122 1.64 29.28 3.88
N GLU A 123 2.10 29.57 2.67
CA GLU A 123 1.70 30.71 1.85
C GLU A 123 0.55 30.38 0.87
N GLY A 124 0.11 29.11 0.81
CA GLY A 124 -0.95 28.63 -0.06
C GLY A 124 -0.51 28.27 -1.49
N ASN A 125 0.80 28.20 -1.76
CA ASN A 125 1.30 27.73 -3.05
C ASN A 125 1.23 26.19 -3.13
N PRO A 126 1.15 25.61 -4.34
CA PRO A 126 1.14 24.16 -4.51
C PRO A 126 2.36 23.49 -3.84
N PHE A 127 2.09 22.51 -2.97
CA PHE A 127 3.12 21.68 -2.37
C PHE A 127 3.22 20.36 -3.15
N THR A 128 4.40 20.05 -3.66
CA THR A 128 4.63 18.93 -4.60
C THR A 128 5.64 17.90 -4.10
N ALA A 129 6.07 17.99 -2.84
CA ALA A 129 7.05 17.10 -2.24
C ALA A 129 6.39 16.07 -1.32
N HIS A 130 7.16 15.08 -0.88
CA HIS A 130 6.73 14.21 0.20
C HIS A 130 6.69 14.98 1.53
N THR A 131 5.91 14.47 2.48
CA THR A 131 5.83 15.01 3.84
C THR A 131 6.62 14.13 4.82
N THR A 132 6.88 14.67 6.01
CA THR A 132 7.44 13.91 7.14
C THR A 132 6.36 13.44 8.11
N ASN A 133 5.09 13.49 7.71
CA ASN A 133 3.99 13.06 8.55
C ASN A 133 4.01 11.54 8.74
N PRO A 134 3.54 11.04 9.91
CA PRO A 134 3.47 9.60 10.15
C PRO A 134 2.46 8.94 9.20
N VAL A 135 2.76 7.71 8.78
CA VAL A 135 1.87 6.90 7.94
C VAL A 135 0.88 6.09 8.78
N PRO A 136 -0.32 5.80 8.26
CA PRO A 136 -1.26 4.92 8.94
C PRO A 136 -0.71 3.49 8.98
N PHE A 137 -1.11 2.73 10.01
CA PHE A 137 -0.97 1.28 10.03
C PHE A 137 -2.28 0.70 10.58
N ILE A 138 -2.99 -0.06 9.75
CA ILE A 138 -4.28 -0.66 10.09
C ILE A 138 -4.18 -2.16 9.87
N LEU A 139 -4.38 -2.92 10.94
CA LEU A 139 -4.53 -4.37 10.88
C LEU A 139 -6.03 -4.70 10.69
N VAL A 140 -6.37 -5.23 9.53
CA VAL A 140 -7.71 -5.73 9.21
C VAL A 140 -7.70 -7.24 9.35
N ASP A 141 -8.21 -7.74 10.47
CA ASP A 141 -8.33 -9.16 10.75
C ASP A 141 -9.60 -9.43 11.56
N GLU A 142 -10.54 -10.19 10.98
CA GLU A 142 -11.80 -10.55 11.62
C GLU A 142 -11.61 -11.50 12.81
N GLN A 143 -10.51 -12.26 12.84
CA GLN A 143 -10.16 -13.19 13.92
C GLN A 143 -9.44 -12.48 15.09
N GLN A 144 -8.79 -11.35 14.83
CA GLN A 144 -7.92 -10.65 15.80
C GLN A 144 -8.39 -9.22 16.13
N LYS A 145 -9.71 -8.99 16.22
CA LYS A 145 -10.29 -7.64 16.43
C LYS A 145 -9.86 -6.91 17.71
N ASN A 146 -9.40 -7.64 18.73
CA ASN A 146 -9.06 -7.08 20.04
C ASN A 146 -7.55 -6.90 20.26
N VAL A 147 -6.74 -7.15 19.22
CA VAL A 147 -5.30 -6.96 19.31
C VAL A 147 -4.98 -5.48 19.48
N LYS A 148 -4.04 -5.19 20.39
CA LYS A 148 -3.50 -3.85 20.59
C LYS A 148 -2.21 -3.71 19.82
N LEU A 149 -2.04 -2.56 19.18
CA LEU A 149 -0.81 -2.20 18.48
C LEU A 149 0.02 -1.23 19.32
N ARG A 150 1.34 -1.42 19.31
CA ARG A 150 2.31 -0.54 19.94
C ARG A 150 2.37 0.79 19.20
N ILE A 151 2.45 1.89 19.96
CA ILE A 151 2.68 3.24 19.42
C ILE A 151 4.16 3.47 19.09
N GLY A 152 4.45 4.36 18.14
CA GLY A 152 5.83 4.66 17.73
C GLY A 152 6.49 3.52 16.95
N GLY A 153 5.71 2.82 16.13
CA GLY A 153 6.24 1.88 15.13
C GLY A 153 6.99 2.59 14.00
N VAL A 154 7.80 1.82 13.27
CA VAL A 154 8.50 2.27 12.05
C VAL A 154 8.22 1.32 10.89
N LEU A 155 8.56 1.70 9.66
CA LEU A 155 8.35 0.85 8.47
C LEU A 155 9.00 -0.55 8.60
N ALA A 156 10.15 -0.64 9.30
CA ALA A 156 10.83 -1.91 9.56
C ALA A 156 10.01 -2.89 10.43
N ASP A 157 8.95 -2.42 11.10
CA ASP A 157 8.07 -3.24 11.94
C ASP A 157 6.90 -3.89 11.15
N VAL A 158 6.65 -3.47 9.90
CA VAL A 158 5.51 -3.94 9.09
C VAL A 158 5.60 -5.42 8.77
N ILE A 159 6.70 -5.87 8.17
CA ILE A 159 6.87 -7.29 7.79
C ILE A 159 7.00 -8.21 9.02
N PRO A 160 7.76 -7.85 10.09
CA PRO A 160 7.68 -8.55 11.36
C PRO A 160 6.26 -8.75 11.91
N THR A 161 5.38 -7.77 11.73
CA THR A 161 3.98 -7.88 12.16
C THR A 161 3.19 -8.84 11.28
N LEU A 162 3.39 -8.80 9.96
CA LEU A 162 2.77 -9.77 9.03
C LEU A 162 3.20 -11.21 9.32
N LEU A 163 4.49 -11.45 9.60
CA LEU A 163 4.97 -12.79 9.94
C LEU A 163 4.34 -13.32 11.25
N ASP A 164 4.20 -12.45 12.26
CA ASP A 164 3.55 -12.79 13.54
C ASP A 164 2.08 -13.19 13.34
N THR A 165 1.32 -12.48 12.49
CA THR A 165 -0.08 -12.85 12.18
C THR A 165 -0.20 -14.14 11.39
N MET A 166 0.80 -14.45 10.54
CA MET A 166 0.88 -15.71 9.80
C MET A 166 1.40 -16.88 10.64
N GLY A 167 1.86 -16.65 11.87
CA GLY A 167 2.52 -17.67 12.68
C GLY A 167 3.87 -18.14 12.12
N VAL A 168 4.51 -17.32 11.28
CA VAL A 168 5.82 -17.60 10.69
C VAL A 168 6.91 -17.02 11.58
N GLU A 169 7.95 -17.81 11.85
CA GLU A 169 9.09 -17.36 12.66
C GLU A 169 9.83 -16.21 11.96
N LYS A 170 9.96 -15.07 12.64
CA LYS A 170 10.69 -13.92 12.13
C LYS A 170 12.20 -14.24 12.09
N PRO A 171 12.87 -14.08 10.94
CA PRO A 171 14.31 -14.30 10.84
C PRO A 171 15.11 -13.33 11.73
N VAL A 172 16.36 -13.70 12.04
CA VAL A 172 17.23 -12.95 12.94
C VAL A 172 17.73 -11.64 12.33
N GLU A 173 17.84 -11.60 11.00
CA GLU A 173 18.26 -10.44 10.23
C GLU A 173 17.22 -9.31 10.26
N MET A 174 15.93 -9.64 10.43
CA MET A 174 14.87 -8.64 10.62
C MET A 174 14.95 -8.08 12.05
N THR A 175 15.57 -6.92 12.22
CA THR A 175 15.74 -6.26 13.53
C THR A 175 14.49 -5.51 14.01
N GLY A 176 13.55 -5.23 13.11
CA GLY A 176 12.22 -4.72 13.44
C GLY A 176 11.42 -5.71 14.29
N ARG A 177 10.37 -5.20 14.94
CA ARG A 177 9.57 -5.97 15.89
C ARG A 177 8.09 -5.85 15.54
N THR A 178 7.36 -6.94 15.73
CA THR A 178 5.90 -6.92 15.61
C THR A 178 5.29 -5.73 16.38
N LEU A 179 4.32 -5.07 15.75
CA LEU A 179 3.54 -4.01 16.38
C LEU A 179 2.49 -4.59 17.33
N ILE A 180 2.17 -5.88 17.22
CA ILE A 180 1.22 -6.57 18.09
C ILE A 180 1.77 -6.64 19.51
N ILE A 181 1.00 -6.13 20.47
CA ILE A 181 1.31 -6.26 21.90
C ILE A 181 0.88 -7.67 22.34
N LYS A 182 1.83 -8.45 22.84
CA LYS A 182 1.62 -9.78 23.42
C LYS A 182 1.25 -9.72 24.89
#